data_AF-A0A9R1CWR8-F1
#
_entry.id   AF-A0A9R1CWR8-F1
#
_cell.length_a   1.000
_cell.length_b   1.000
_cell.length_c   1.000
_cell.angle_alpha   90.00
_cell.angle_beta   90.00
_cell.angle_gamma   90.00
#
_symmetry.space_group_name_H-M   'P 1'
#
loop_
_entity.id
_entity.type
_entity.pdbx_description
1 polymer ?
#
loop_
_entity_poly.entity_id
_entity_poly.type
_entity_poly.pdbx_seq_one_letter_code
_entity_poly.pdbx_strand_id
1 'polypeptide(L)'
;MRHIGFKNFRKFINFPDMEFGDITILVGSNNSGKSTVEKAMMLVSDNLRNLRVPNLVSSDSMFAALDNNNSFRFDLNNIHDVHVDTFGRALNNQTKDQEIVFSFGLSDFSVTLTQL
;
A
#
# COMPACT_ATOMS: atom_id res chain seq x y z
N MET A 1 -9.25 7.36 -4.07
CA MET A 1 -7.90 7.71 -3.55
C MET A 1 -7.49 9.01 -4.22
N ARG A 2 -7.20 10.09 -3.47
CA ARG A 2 -6.93 11.43 -4.03
C ARG A 2 -5.45 11.71 -4.35
N HIS A 3 -4.56 11.07 -3.61
CA HIS A 3 -3.12 11.14 -3.83
C HIS A 3 -2.48 9.81 -3.45
N ILE A 4 -1.27 9.55 -3.96
CA ILE A 4 -0.42 8.44 -3.53
C ILE A 4 1.05 8.87 -3.45
N GLY A 5 1.71 8.47 -2.39
CA GLY A 5 3.15 8.53 -2.22
C GLY A 5 3.65 7.23 -1.59
N PHE A 6 4.93 6.91 -1.74
CA PHE A 6 5.49 5.74 -1.08
C PHE A 6 7.02 5.79 -0.98
N LYS A 7 7.57 5.08 0.00
CA LYS A 7 9.01 4.94 0.23
C LYS A 7 9.40 3.47 0.23
N ASN A 8 10.61 3.22 -0.26
CA ASN A 8 11.24 1.91 -0.26
C ASN A 8 10.40 0.79 -0.92
N PHE A 9 9.67 1.13 -1.99
CA PHE A 9 8.81 0.19 -2.68
C PHE A 9 9.29 -0.05 -4.11
N ARG A 10 9.71 -1.29 -4.38
CA ARG A 10 10.20 -1.80 -5.67
C ARG A 10 11.29 -0.92 -6.28
N LYS A 11 10.94 -0.11 -7.28
CA LYS A 11 11.91 0.71 -8.03
C LYS A 11 12.24 2.04 -7.33
N PHE A 12 11.41 2.47 -6.38
CA PHE A 12 11.53 3.80 -5.79
C PHE A 12 12.00 3.73 -4.34
N ILE A 13 13.14 4.37 -4.07
CA ILE A 13 13.57 4.69 -2.70
C ILE A 13 12.59 5.70 -2.09
N ASN A 14 12.22 6.72 -2.87
CA ASN A 14 11.22 7.71 -2.50
C ASN A 14 10.41 8.09 -3.75
N PHE A 15 9.12 7.82 -3.73
CA PHE A 15 8.15 8.32 -4.69
C PHE A 15 7.38 9.46 -4.03
N PRO A 16 7.36 10.65 -4.63
CA PRO A 16 6.73 11.82 -4.03
C PRO A 16 5.23 11.59 -3.86
N ASP A 17 4.62 12.34 -2.96
CA ASP A 17 3.16 12.36 -2.87
C ASP A 17 2.58 13.03 -4.11
N MET A 18 1.87 12.24 -4.92
CA MET A 18 1.34 12.63 -6.21
C MET A 18 -0.19 12.71 -6.14
N GLU A 19 -0.74 13.90 -6.32
CA GLU A 19 -2.18 14.11 -6.44
C GLU A 19 -2.71 13.62 -7.79
N PHE A 20 -3.93 13.08 -7.79
CA PHE A 20 -4.66 12.71 -8.99
C PHE A 20 -5.62 13.82 -9.39
N GLY A 21 -5.64 14.17 -10.68
CA GLY A 21 -6.75 14.90 -11.28
C GLY A 21 -7.91 13.98 -11.66
N ASP A 22 -8.97 14.55 -12.24
CA ASP A 22 -10.16 13.81 -12.69
C ASP A 22 -9.81 12.63 -13.61
N ILE A 23 -8.83 12.84 -14.49
CA ILE A 23 -8.19 11.80 -15.30
C ILE A 23 -6.69 11.99 -15.17
N THR A 24 -5.99 10.95 -14.74
CA THR A 24 -4.52 10.93 -14.65
C THR A 24 -3.98 9.85 -15.57
N ILE A 25 -3.10 10.23 -16.51
CA ILE A 25 -2.44 9.29 -17.43
C ILE A 25 -0.97 9.18 -17.07
N LEU A 26 -0.54 7.97 -16.68
CA LEU A 26 0.83 7.71 -16.30
C LEU A 26 1.67 7.26 -17.51
N VAL A 27 2.58 8.13 -17.96
CA VAL A 27 3.45 7.89 -19.13
C VAL A 27 4.92 7.76 -18.75
N GLY A 28 5.72 7.15 -19.63
CA GLY A 28 7.18 7.01 -19.45
C GLY A 28 7.75 5.79 -20.17
N SER A 29 9.08 5.71 -20.24
CA SER A 29 9.79 4.60 -20.89
C SER A 29 9.53 3.23 -20.24
N ASN A 30 9.84 2.15 -20.95
CA ASN A 30 9.75 0.81 -20.37
C ASN A 30 10.59 0.71 -19.11
N ASN A 31 10.09 -0.03 -18.13
CA ASN A 31 10.69 -0.15 -16.80
C ASN A 31 10.83 1.19 -16.04
N SER A 32 10.20 2.30 -16.42
CA SER A 32 10.29 3.58 -15.68
C SER A 32 9.66 3.56 -14.28
N GLY A 33 8.96 2.47 -13.91
CA GLY A 33 8.28 2.33 -12.62
C GLY A 33 6.77 2.56 -12.67
N LYS A 34 6.16 2.69 -13.86
CA LYS A 34 4.70 2.86 -14.01
C LYS A 34 3.90 1.76 -13.30
N SER A 35 4.23 0.49 -13.59
CA SER A 35 3.60 -0.65 -12.93
C SER A 35 3.93 -0.76 -11.43
N THR A 36 4.92 -0.03 -10.92
CA THR A 36 5.15 0.07 -9.47
C THR A 36 4.09 0.94 -8.82
N VAL A 37 3.76 2.09 -9.42
CA VAL A 37 2.69 2.98 -8.93
C VAL A 37 1.35 2.24 -8.93
N GLU A 38 1.04 1.55 -10.03
CA GLU A 38 -0.14 0.68 -10.16
C GLU A 38 -0.18 -0.38 -9.04
N LYS A 39 0.91 -1.12 -8.83
CA LYS A 39 0.99 -2.15 -7.78
C LYS A 39 0.80 -1.56 -6.38
N ALA A 40 1.36 -0.39 -6.09
CA ALA A 40 1.17 0.29 -4.81
C ALA A 40 -0.31 0.62 -4.58
N MET A 41 -0.99 1.18 -5.59
CA MET A 41 -2.42 1.47 -5.52
C MET A 41 -3.26 0.22 -5.27
N MET A 42 -3.02 -0.85 -6.03
CA MET A 42 -3.79 -2.09 -5.91
C MET A 42 -3.58 -2.75 -4.54
N LEU A 43 -2.33 -2.79 -4.07
CA LEU A 43 -1.95 -3.35 -2.78
C LEU A 43 -2.59 -2.60 -1.61
N VAL A 44 -2.50 -1.28 -1.60
CA VAL A 44 -3.15 -0.45 -0.57
C VAL A 44 -4.67 -0.60 -0.66
N SER A 45 -5.25 -0.54 -1.85
CA SER A 45 -6.71 -0.61 -2.03
C SER A 45 -7.28 -1.95 -1.58
N ASP A 46 -6.60 -3.06 -1.87
CA ASP A 46 -7.03 -4.39 -1.41
C ASP A 46 -6.95 -4.53 0.10
N ASN A 47 -5.82 -4.12 0.70
CA ASN A 47 -5.66 -4.16 2.15
C ASN A 47 -6.73 -3.33 2.84
N LEU A 48 -7.02 -2.13 2.35
CA LEU A 48 -8.10 -1.29 2.88
C LEU A 48 -9.48 -1.93 2.76
N ARG A 49 -9.77 -2.64 1.67
CA ARG A 49 -11.05 -3.36 1.48
C ARG A 49 -11.17 -4.58 2.40
N ASN A 50 -10.04 -5.23 2.69
CA ASN A 50 -9.98 -6.42 3.52
C ASN A 50 -9.83 -6.11 5.01
N LEU A 51 -9.68 -4.84 5.40
CA LEU A 51 -9.72 -4.42 6.80
C LEU A 51 -11.08 -4.81 7.41
N ARG A 52 -11.04 -5.76 8.34
CA ARG A 52 -12.22 -6.20 9.10
C ARG A 52 -12.28 -5.42 10.40
N VAL A 53 -13.25 -4.53 10.52
CA VAL A 53 -13.57 -3.92 11.82
C VAL A 53 -14.42 -4.93 12.60
N PRO A 54 -13.96 -5.42 13.76
CA PRO A 54 -14.74 -6.35 14.57
C PRO A 54 -16.03 -5.67 15.02
N ASN A 55 -17.15 -6.42 15.05
CA ASN A 55 -18.37 -5.93 15.70
C ASN A 55 -18.07 -5.68 17.18
N LEU A 56 -18.15 -4.42 17.58
CA LEU A 56 -17.77 -3.92 18.91
C LEU A 56 -18.75 -4.45 19.97
N VAL A 57 -18.38 -5.52 20.67
CA VAL A 57 -19.16 -6.04 21.81
C VAL A 57 -18.42 -5.84 23.15
N SER A 58 -17.10 -5.60 23.13
CA SER A 58 -16.34 -5.29 24.35
C SER A 58 -14.94 -4.71 24.07
N SER A 59 -14.52 -3.72 24.85
CA SER A 59 -13.26 -2.98 24.72
C SER A 59 -12.01 -3.87 24.74
N ASP A 60 -12.03 -4.96 25.52
CA ASP A 60 -10.91 -5.89 25.66
C ASP A 60 -10.70 -6.76 24.41
N SER A 61 -11.74 -6.95 23.60
CA SER A 61 -11.67 -7.69 22.33
C SER A 61 -11.20 -6.82 21.16
N MET A 62 -11.09 -5.50 21.35
CA MET A 62 -10.79 -4.55 20.27
C MET A 62 -9.32 -4.64 19.82
N PHE A 63 -8.38 -4.69 20.77
CA PHE A 63 -6.96 -4.86 20.46
C PHE A 63 -6.66 -6.28 19.95
N ALA A 64 -7.27 -7.31 20.55
CA ALA A 64 -7.07 -8.71 20.15
C ALA A 64 -7.55 -9.02 18.72
N ALA A 65 -8.61 -8.34 18.27
CA ALA A 65 -9.17 -8.54 16.93
C ALA A 65 -8.48 -7.69 15.85
N LEU A 66 -7.81 -6.59 16.23
CA LEU A 66 -6.86 -5.88 15.36
C LEU A 66 -5.58 -6.71 15.12
N ASP A 67 -5.14 -7.47 16.11
CA ASP A 67 -3.84 -8.17 16.11
C ASP A 67 -3.80 -9.40 15.17
N ASN A 68 -4.90 -10.14 15.01
CA ASN A 68 -4.89 -11.42 14.29
C ASN A 68 -5.49 -11.39 12.87
N ASN A 69 -6.31 -10.40 12.51
CA ASN A 69 -7.06 -10.41 11.24
C ASN A 69 -6.80 -9.23 10.30
N ASN A 70 -6.05 -8.21 10.73
CA ASN A 70 -5.82 -6.97 9.96
C ASN A 70 -4.33 -6.72 9.66
N SER A 71 -3.55 -7.79 9.45
CA SER A 71 -2.18 -7.65 8.97
C SER A 71 -2.16 -7.14 7.52
N PHE A 72 -1.19 -6.30 7.19
CA PHE A 72 -1.01 -5.83 5.83
C PHE A 72 -0.42 -6.97 4.97
N ARG A 73 -1.16 -7.38 3.96
CA ARG A 73 -0.86 -8.52 3.11
C ARG A 73 -0.19 -8.09 1.83
N PHE A 74 0.96 -8.70 1.54
CA PHE A 74 1.66 -8.55 0.26
C PHE A 74 1.24 -9.60 -0.78
N ASP A 75 0.53 -10.64 -0.34
CA ASP A 75 0.03 -11.74 -1.15
C ASP A 75 -1.41 -11.47 -1.63
N LEU A 76 -1.54 -10.73 -2.72
CA LEU A 76 -2.84 -10.38 -3.30
C LEU A 76 -3.41 -11.54 -4.12
N ASN A 77 -3.74 -12.65 -3.47
CA ASN A 77 -4.22 -13.86 -4.15
C ASN A 77 -5.58 -13.67 -4.84
N ASN A 78 -6.36 -12.66 -4.41
CA ASN A 78 -7.69 -12.37 -4.95
C ASN A 78 -7.68 -11.36 -6.12
N ILE A 79 -6.53 -10.72 -6.38
CA ILE A 79 -6.38 -9.77 -7.49
C ILE A 79 -5.33 -10.34 -8.42
N HIS A 80 -5.78 -10.93 -9.53
CA HIS A 80 -4.90 -11.37 -10.60
C HIS A 80 -3.95 -10.22 -10.99
N ASP A 81 -2.65 -10.54 -11.07
CA ASP A 81 -1.57 -9.73 -11.65
C ASP A 81 -0.80 -8.70 -10.79
N VAL A 82 -1.02 -8.59 -9.48
CA VAL A 82 -0.21 -7.62 -8.68
C VAL A 82 1.23 -8.09 -8.43
N HIS A 83 1.49 -9.40 -8.40
CA HIS A 83 2.84 -10.02 -8.37
C HIS A 83 3.84 -9.41 -7.36
N VAL A 84 3.36 -8.87 -6.22
CA VAL A 84 4.22 -8.38 -5.13
C VAL A 84 4.72 -9.54 -4.27
N ASP A 85 3.83 -10.49 -3.99
CA ASP A 85 4.04 -11.78 -3.33
C ASP A 85 4.50 -11.68 -1.86
N THR A 86 5.62 -11.01 -1.58
CA THR A 86 6.22 -10.94 -0.24
C THR A 86 6.75 -9.55 0.07
N PHE A 87 6.87 -9.23 1.36
CA PHE A 87 7.50 -7.99 1.84
C PHE A 87 8.91 -7.80 1.26
N GLY A 88 9.75 -8.85 1.32
CA GLY A 88 11.11 -8.78 0.79
C GLY A 88 11.19 -8.49 -0.72
N ARG A 89 10.22 -8.96 -1.51
CA ARG A 89 10.12 -8.64 -2.95
C ARG A 89 9.54 -7.25 -3.20
N ALA A 90 8.80 -6.72 -2.24
CA ALA A 90 8.24 -5.38 -2.25
C ALA A 90 9.30 -4.30 -1.95
N LEU A 91 10.33 -4.62 -1.16
CA LEU A 91 11.41 -3.69 -0.81
C LEU A 91 12.17 -3.20 -2.04
N ASN A 92 12.65 -1.95 -1.95
CA ASN A 92 13.60 -1.45 -2.92
C ASN A 92 14.98 -2.05 -2.66
N ASN A 93 15.66 -2.47 -3.73
CA ASN A 93 16.96 -3.15 -3.64
C ASN A 93 18.16 -2.18 -3.58
N GLN A 94 17.92 -0.87 -3.52
CA GLN A 94 18.95 0.17 -3.51
C GLN A 94 19.11 0.83 -2.14
N THR A 95 18.25 0.52 -1.16
CA THR A 95 18.39 0.93 0.24
C THR A 95 18.56 -0.28 1.16
N LYS A 96 19.16 -0.06 2.33
CA LYS A 96 19.27 -1.05 3.41
C LYS A 96 18.08 -1.02 4.36
N ASP A 97 17.25 0.01 4.26
CA ASP A 97 16.08 0.20 5.12
C ASP A 97 15.12 -0.99 4.92
N GLN A 98 14.58 -1.51 6.02
CA GLN A 98 13.58 -2.57 6.03
C GLN A 98 12.19 -2.00 6.35
N GLU A 99 11.94 -0.76 5.94
CA GLU A 99 10.66 -0.08 6.18
C GLU A 99 10.04 0.32 4.84
N ILE A 100 8.80 -0.07 4.60
CA ILE A 100 7.99 0.42 3.47
C ILE A 100 6.94 1.36 4.00
N VAL A 101 6.83 2.54 3.40
CA VAL A 101 5.82 3.55 3.76
C VAL A 101 4.92 3.81 2.57
N PHE A 102 3.61 3.81 2.78
CA PHE A 102 2.62 4.27 1.82
C PHE A 102 1.87 5.47 2.40
N SER A 103 1.70 6.52 1.60
CA SER A 103 0.86 7.67 1.91
C SER A 103 -0.25 7.79 0.87
N PHE A 104 -1.50 7.99 1.29
CA PHE A 104 -2.60 8.13 0.34
C PHE A 104 -3.79 8.89 0.92
N GLY A 105 -4.56 9.50 0.01
CA GLY A 105 -5.75 10.26 0.38
C GLY A 105 -7.02 9.43 0.33
N LEU A 106 -7.71 9.30 1.46
CA LEU A 106 -9.02 8.64 1.59
C LEU A 106 -10.09 9.67 2.00
N SER A 107 -10.95 10.06 1.07
CA SER A 107 -11.88 11.20 1.26
C SER A 107 -11.11 12.37 1.85
N ASP A 108 -11.55 12.97 2.97
CA ASP A 108 -10.91 14.14 3.59
C ASP A 108 -9.65 13.82 4.43
N PHE A 109 -9.28 12.54 4.54
CA PHE A 109 -8.15 12.10 5.34
C PHE A 109 -6.91 11.83 4.49
N SER A 110 -5.75 12.20 5.03
CA SER A 110 -4.45 11.69 4.59
C SER A 110 -4.04 10.56 5.53
N VAL A 111 -3.73 9.40 4.97
CA VAL A 111 -3.39 8.19 5.71
C VAL A 111 -1.98 7.76 5.37
N THR A 112 -1.20 7.41 6.39
CA THR A 112 0.13 6.85 6.25
C THR A 112 0.16 5.45 6.84
N LEU A 113 0.64 4.48 6.07
CA LEU A 113 0.86 3.10 6.49
C LEU A 113 2.35 2.79 6.47
N THR A 114 2.87 2.31 7.58
CA THR A 114 4.27 1.89 7.74
C THR A 114 4.32 0.38 7.95
N GLN A 115 5.17 -0.31 7.20
CA GLN A 115 5.41 -1.76 7.28
C GLN A 115 6.89 -2.01 7.56
N LEU A 116 7.19 -2.85 8.55
CA LEU A 116 8.53 -3.21 9.02
C LEU A 116 8.85 -4.69 8.75
#